data_AF-A0A920T1Z7-F1
#
_entry.id   AF-A0A920T1Z7-F1
#
_cell.length_a   1.000
_cell.length_b   1.000
_cell.length_c   1.000
_cell.angle_alpha   90.00
_cell.angle_beta   90.00
_cell.angle_gamma   90.00
#
_symmetry.space_group_name_H-M   'P 1'
#
loop_
_entity.id
_entity.type
_entity.pdbx_description
1 polymer ?
#
loop_
_entity_poly.entity_id
_entity_poly.type
_entity_poly.pdbx_seq_one_letter_code
_entity_poly.pdbx_strand_id
1 'polypeptide(L)'
;MEESLSISTSSNTKQNKTEGIFVFRDSDENEICLFLFKKLTKKQMDVALPAQVDEQPQADYFVGIFRKGCDYLGKTEFSGIKKIMKDEKMFNLNDTYQNISTNFKNFSEKEYNKYKEFAKKHMETFYKIEEHVK
;
A
#
# COMPACT_ATOMS: atom_id res chain seq x y z
N MET A 1 23.43 -12.21 45.01
CA MET A 1 22.26 -13.02 44.60
C MET A 1 21.08 -12.43 45.35
N GLU A 2 20.09 -11.80 44.73
CA GLU A 2 19.55 -11.97 43.38
C GLU A 2 19.22 -10.59 42.78
N GLU A 3 19.72 -10.31 41.58
CA GLU A 3 19.16 -9.28 40.70
C GLU A 3 17.85 -9.83 40.14
N SER A 4 16.72 -9.31 40.61
CA SER A 4 15.45 -9.51 39.93
C SER A 4 15.43 -8.61 38.69
N LEU A 5 15.84 -9.17 37.55
CA LEU A 5 15.64 -8.57 36.23
C LEU A 5 14.15 -8.24 36.06
N SER A 6 13.86 -6.96 35.92
CA SER A 6 12.59 -6.48 35.39
C SER A 6 12.47 -6.95 33.95
N ILE A 7 11.68 -7.99 33.74
CA ILE A 7 11.25 -8.41 32.41
C ILE A 7 10.39 -7.28 31.84
N SER A 8 11.01 -6.45 31.00
CA SER A 8 10.30 -5.55 30.11
C SER A 8 9.59 -6.39 29.07
N THR A 9 8.34 -6.74 29.35
CA THR A 9 7.41 -7.27 28.35
C THR A 9 7.23 -6.21 27.28
N SER A 10 8.04 -6.30 26.23
CA SER A 10 7.81 -5.59 24.98
C SER A 10 6.55 -6.19 24.36
N SER A 11 5.42 -5.55 24.65
CA SER A 11 4.15 -5.76 23.97
C SER A 11 4.35 -5.43 22.49
N ASN A 12 4.66 -6.47 21.71
CA ASN A 12 4.79 -6.40 20.26
C ASN A 12 3.38 -6.42 19.64
N THR A 13 2.62 -5.34 19.84
CA THR A 13 1.38 -5.11 19.08
C THR A 13 1.78 -4.86 17.64
N LYS A 14 1.52 -5.85 16.76
CA LYS A 14 1.58 -5.67 15.29
C LYS A 14 0.64 -4.54 14.90
N GLN A 15 1.12 -3.31 14.87
CA GLN A 15 0.35 -2.17 14.40
C GLN A 15 0.03 -2.39 12.92
N ASN A 16 -1.26 -2.39 12.57
CA ASN A 16 -1.67 -2.42 11.17
C ASN A 16 -1.18 -1.13 10.50
N LYS A 17 -0.50 -1.27 9.36
CA LYS A 17 -0.09 -0.11 8.57
C LYS A 17 -1.34 0.62 8.09
N THR A 18 -1.29 1.94 8.10
CA THR A 18 -2.37 2.81 7.59
C THR A 18 -2.20 3.11 6.11
N GLU A 19 -1.00 2.94 5.55
CA GLU A 19 -0.74 3.13 4.13
C GLU A 19 0.46 2.31 3.66
N GLY A 20 0.59 2.20 2.35
CA GLY A 20 1.73 1.53 1.73
C GLY A 20 1.77 1.75 0.23
N ILE A 21 2.99 1.75 -0.31
CA ILE A 21 3.27 1.95 -1.73
C ILE A 21 4.32 0.90 -2.13
N PHE A 22 3.97 0.07 -3.09
CA PHE A 22 4.77 -1.06 -3.51
C PHE A 22 4.81 -1.16 -5.02
N VAL A 23 5.94 -1.63 -5.53
CA VAL A 23 6.05 -2.10 -6.92
C VAL A 23 6.25 -3.60 -6.93
N PHE A 24 5.67 -4.26 -7.92
CA PHE A 24 5.86 -5.67 -8.16
C PHE A 24 5.82 -5.94 -9.66
N ARG A 25 6.14 -7.16 -10.04
CA ARG A 25 6.10 -7.60 -11.43
C ARG A 25 4.95 -8.58 -11.56
N ASP A 26 3.99 -8.25 -12.42
CA ASP A 26 2.90 -9.15 -12.78
C ASP A 26 3.50 -10.46 -13.29
N SER A 27 3.08 -11.57 -12.70
CA SER A 27 3.66 -12.89 -12.94
C SER A 27 3.30 -13.46 -14.32
N ASP A 28 2.18 -13.01 -14.90
CA ASP A 28 1.68 -13.47 -16.19
C ASP A 28 2.25 -12.64 -17.34
N GLU A 29 2.33 -11.32 -17.17
CA GLU A 29 2.66 -10.40 -18.27
C GLU A 29 4.03 -9.74 -18.15
N ASN A 30 4.76 -10.01 -17.07
CA ASN A 30 6.11 -9.49 -16.83
C ASN A 30 6.17 -7.95 -16.81
N GLU A 31 5.03 -7.30 -16.56
CA GLU A 31 4.87 -5.85 -16.46
C GLU A 31 5.11 -5.37 -15.03
N ILE A 32 5.65 -4.16 -14.86
CA ILE A 32 5.78 -3.54 -13.54
C ILE A 32 4.42 -2.93 -13.16
N CYS A 33 3.93 -3.27 -11.99
CA CYS A 33 2.70 -2.74 -11.42
C CYS A 33 3.01 -1.90 -10.18
N LEU A 34 2.21 -0.87 -9.95
CA LEU A 34 2.18 -0.14 -8.70
C LEU A 34 0.98 -0.60 -7.88
N PHE A 35 1.24 -1.08 -6.67
CA PHE A 35 0.22 -1.30 -5.66
C PHE A 35 0.32 -0.20 -4.60
N LEU A 36 -0.79 0.43 -4.28
CA LEU A 36 -0.87 1.32 -3.12
C LEU A 36 -2.14 1.04 -2.32
N PHE A 37 -2.07 1.34 -1.04
CA PHE A 37 -3.24 1.31 -0.19
C PHE A 37 -3.20 2.43 0.84
N LYS A 38 -4.38 2.83 1.30
CA LYS A 38 -4.53 3.77 2.40
C LYS A 38 -5.81 3.48 3.17
N LYS A 39 -5.70 3.52 4.49
CA LYS A 39 -6.81 3.42 5.42
C LYS A 39 -7.60 4.71 5.37
N LEU A 40 -8.90 4.63 5.13
CA LEU A 40 -9.81 5.77 5.03
C LEU A 40 -11.00 5.58 5.96
N THR A 41 -11.57 6.67 6.46
CA THR A 41 -12.89 6.64 7.08
C THR A 41 -13.96 6.40 6.04
N LYS A 42 -15.17 5.99 6.45
CA LYS A 42 -16.31 5.81 5.53
C LYS A 42 -16.53 7.03 4.63
N LYS A 43 -16.60 8.23 5.22
CA LYS A 43 -16.81 9.47 4.45
C LYS A 43 -15.68 9.72 3.44
N GLN A 44 -14.43 9.47 3.82
CA GLN A 44 -13.29 9.62 2.92
C GLN A 44 -13.32 8.57 1.80
N MET A 45 -13.74 7.34 2.10
CA MET A 45 -13.94 6.27 1.11
C MET A 45 -15.05 6.63 0.11
N ASP A 46 -16.16 7.18 0.58
CA ASP A 46 -17.29 7.59 -0.27
C ASP A 46 -16.87 8.68 -1.28
N VAL A 47 -15.90 9.53 -0.91
CA VAL A 47 -15.30 10.52 -1.82
C VAL A 47 -14.27 9.88 -2.77
N ALA A 48 -13.48 8.92 -2.28
CA ALA A 48 -12.45 8.26 -3.07
C ALA A 48 -13.00 7.27 -4.11
N LEU A 49 -14.12 6.60 -3.81
CA LEU A 49 -14.79 5.60 -4.65
C LEU A 49 -16.29 5.88 -4.77
N PRO A 50 -16.69 6.99 -5.41
CA PRO A 50 -18.09 7.33 -5.60
C PRO A 50 -18.72 6.29 -6.55
N ALA A 51 -19.90 5.76 -6.17
CA ALA A 51 -20.69 4.74 -6.89
C ALA A 51 -20.47 3.26 -6.55
N GLN A 52 -19.76 2.91 -5.47
CA GLN A 52 -19.80 1.52 -4.97
C GLN A 52 -21.03 1.28 -4.09
N VAL A 53 -21.83 0.28 -4.44
CA VAL A 53 -22.81 -0.31 -3.50
C VAL A 53 -22.01 -0.96 -2.38
N ASP A 54 -22.34 -0.65 -1.13
CA ASP A 54 -21.56 -1.04 0.04
C ASP A 54 -21.74 -2.54 0.36
N GLU A 55 -21.21 -3.41 -0.49
CA GLU A 55 -21.25 -4.87 -0.31
C GLU A 55 -20.31 -5.35 0.80
N GLN A 56 -19.37 -4.50 1.23
CA GLN A 56 -18.37 -4.79 2.26
C GLN A 56 -18.27 -3.62 3.27
N PRO A 57 -19.18 -3.55 4.26
CA PRO A 57 -19.22 -2.45 5.23
C PRO A 57 -18.00 -2.43 6.17
N GLN A 58 -17.26 -3.53 6.27
CA GLN A 58 -16.04 -3.66 7.11
C GLN A 58 -14.77 -3.12 6.41
N ALA A 59 -14.81 -2.91 5.08
CA ALA A 59 -13.64 -2.58 4.28
C ALA A 59 -13.27 -1.10 4.41
N ASP A 60 -12.25 -0.80 5.23
CA ASP A 60 -11.77 0.54 5.54
C ASP A 60 -10.43 0.90 4.88
N TYR A 61 -9.93 0.06 3.97
CA TYR A 61 -8.75 0.35 3.15
C TYR A 61 -9.11 0.55 1.70
N PHE A 62 -8.71 1.69 1.14
CA PHE A 62 -8.63 1.88 -0.30
C PHE A 62 -7.44 1.08 -0.84
N VAL A 63 -7.60 0.46 -1.99
CA VAL A 63 -6.54 -0.21 -2.76
C VAL A 63 -6.54 0.27 -4.20
N GLY A 64 -5.35 0.52 -4.72
CA GLY A 64 -5.13 0.82 -6.13
C GLY A 64 -4.03 -0.08 -6.68
N ILE A 65 -4.32 -0.77 -7.79
CA ILE A 65 -3.33 -1.49 -8.59
C ILE A 65 -3.29 -0.83 -9.96
N PHE A 66 -2.16 -0.22 -10.29
CA PHE A 66 -1.95 0.48 -11.54
C PHE A 66 -1.03 -0.36 -12.43
N ARG A 67 -1.55 -0.73 -13.59
CA ARG A 67 -0.86 -1.49 -14.62
C ARG A 67 -1.01 -0.75 -15.95
N LYS A 68 -0.12 -1.01 -16.90
CA LYS A 68 -0.12 -0.30 -18.18
C LYS A 68 -1.45 -0.54 -18.92
N GLY A 69 -2.27 0.51 -18.97
CA GLY A 69 -3.56 0.49 -19.68
C GLY A 69 -4.73 -0.07 -18.87
N CYS A 70 -4.54 -0.45 -17.60
CA CYS A 70 -5.59 -0.93 -16.71
C CYS A 70 -5.33 -0.49 -15.26
N ASP A 71 -6.30 0.20 -14.68
CA ASP A 71 -6.28 0.62 -13.29
C ASP A 71 -7.39 -0.09 -12.52
N TYR A 72 -7.03 -0.78 -11.43
CA TYR A 72 -7.97 -1.43 -10.53
C TYR A 72 -8.04 -0.66 -9.23
N LEU A 73 -9.19 -0.05 -8.96
CA LEU A 73 -9.47 0.66 -7.73
C LEU A 73 -10.56 -0.06 -6.96
N GLY A 74 -10.41 -0.16 -5.65
CA GLY A 74 -11.40 -0.80 -4.80
C GLY A 74 -11.14 -0.59 -3.34
N LYS A 75 -11.89 -1.32 -2.52
CA LYS A 75 -11.70 -1.34 -1.07
C LYS A 75 -11.60 -2.76 -0.55
N THR A 76 -10.89 -2.93 0.54
CA THR A 76 -10.75 -4.21 1.23
C THR A 76 -10.44 -3.99 2.71
N GLU A 77 -10.32 -5.07 3.46
CA GLU A 77 -9.76 -5.08 4.80
C GLU A 77 -8.24 -5.27 4.76
N PHE A 78 -7.55 -4.97 5.86
CA PHE A 78 -6.10 -5.22 5.94
C PHE A 78 -5.70 -6.69 5.72
N SER A 79 -6.60 -7.63 6.02
CA SER A 79 -6.43 -9.07 5.72
C SER A 79 -6.30 -9.33 4.21
N GLY A 80 -7.10 -8.64 3.40
CA GLY A 80 -7.03 -8.68 1.93
C GLY A 80 -5.71 -8.11 1.40
N ILE A 81 -5.25 -6.99 1.96
CA ILE A 81 -3.93 -6.41 1.64
C ILE A 81 -2.81 -7.41 1.93
N LYS A 82 -2.82 -8.06 3.10
CA LYS A 82 -1.82 -9.08 3.45
C LYS A 82 -1.80 -10.25 2.46
N LYS A 83 -2.96 -10.64 1.94
CA LYS A 83 -3.07 -11.70 0.94
C LYS A 83 -2.43 -11.27 -0.38
N ILE A 84 -2.80 -10.09 -0.89
CA ILE A 84 -2.20 -9.50 -2.10
C ILE A 84 -0.66 -9.43 -1.97
N MET A 85 -0.16 -8.91 -0.83
CA MET A 85 1.28 -8.80 -0.58
C MET A 85 2.00 -10.13 -0.40
N LYS A 86 1.29 -11.22 -0.07
CA LYS A 86 1.87 -12.55 0.08
C LYS A 86 1.97 -13.26 -1.26
N ASP A 87 0.97 -13.07 -2.11
CA ASP A 87 0.87 -13.74 -3.40
C ASP A 87 1.88 -13.15 -4.40
N GLU A 88 2.20 -11.85 -4.25
CA GLU A 88 3.14 -11.14 -5.11
C GLU A 88 4.47 -10.81 -4.43
N LYS A 89 5.57 -10.86 -5.20
CA LYS A 89 6.88 -10.38 -4.71
C LYS A 89 6.94 -8.85 -4.78
N MET A 90 6.45 -8.21 -3.72
CA MET A 90 6.34 -6.75 -3.62
C MET A 90 7.59 -6.08 -3.03
N PHE A 91 7.93 -4.91 -3.54
CA PHE A 91 9.02 -4.05 -3.07
C PHE A 91 8.48 -2.70 -2.62
N ASN A 92 8.81 -2.29 -1.39
CA ASN A 92 8.35 -1.02 -0.82
C ASN A 92 9.02 0.16 -1.52
N LEU A 93 8.23 1.01 -2.16
CA LEU A 93 8.75 2.13 -2.95
C LEU A 93 9.26 3.30 -2.08
N ASN A 94 9.01 3.24 -0.77
CA ASN A 94 9.63 4.14 0.21
C ASN A 94 11.08 3.75 0.53
N ASP A 95 11.53 2.55 0.15
CA ASP A 95 12.93 2.16 0.27
C ASP A 95 13.78 2.82 -0.83
N THR A 96 15.11 2.77 -0.66
CA THR A 96 16.05 3.30 -1.66
C THR A 96 16.06 2.44 -2.92
N TYR A 97 16.37 3.06 -4.07
CA TYR A 97 16.53 2.32 -5.32
C TYR A 97 17.55 1.17 -5.20
N GLN A 98 18.65 1.39 -4.48
CA GLN A 98 19.70 0.39 -4.25
C GLN A 98 19.15 -0.87 -3.53
N ASN A 99 18.29 -0.67 -2.52
CA ASN A 99 17.68 -1.78 -1.78
C ASN A 99 16.73 -2.59 -2.67
N ILE A 100 15.96 -1.90 -3.51
CA ILE A 100 14.96 -2.53 -4.39
C ILE A 100 15.65 -3.25 -5.56
N SER A 101 16.54 -2.55 -6.27
CA SER A 101 17.21 -3.04 -7.49
C SER A 101 18.03 -4.32 -7.28
N THR A 102 18.52 -4.56 -6.06
CA THR A 102 19.22 -5.80 -5.69
C THR A 102 18.33 -7.04 -5.91
N ASN A 103 17.02 -6.90 -5.69
CA ASN A 103 16.07 -8.01 -5.70
C ASN A 103 14.99 -7.91 -6.78
N PHE A 104 14.83 -6.73 -7.38
CA PHE A 104 13.91 -6.43 -8.47
C PHE A 104 14.68 -6.26 -9.79
N LYS A 105 14.92 -7.37 -10.48
CA LYS A 105 15.68 -7.39 -11.73
C LYS A 105 14.98 -6.58 -12.83
N ASN A 106 15.78 -5.97 -13.70
CA ASN A 106 15.32 -5.16 -14.83
C ASN A 106 14.36 -4.04 -14.41
N PHE A 107 14.63 -3.43 -13.26
CA PHE A 107 13.96 -2.23 -12.77
C PHE A 107 14.98 -1.11 -12.69
N SER A 108 14.92 -0.18 -13.64
CA SER A 108 15.87 0.92 -13.74
C SER A 108 15.56 2.05 -12.75
N GLU A 109 16.57 2.86 -12.44
CA GLU A 109 16.39 4.06 -11.60
C GLU A 109 15.37 5.04 -12.21
N LYS A 110 15.33 5.13 -13.54
CA LYS A 110 14.33 5.92 -14.27
C LYS A 110 12.91 5.42 -14.00
N GLU A 111 12.69 4.10 -14.01
CA GLU A 111 11.39 3.51 -13.69
C GLU A 111 11.04 3.70 -12.21
N TYR A 112 12.01 3.49 -11.31
CA TYR A 112 11.83 3.76 -9.88
C TYR A 112 11.33 5.19 -9.64
N ASN A 113 12.01 6.20 -10.21
CA ASN A 113 11.62 7.60 -10.07
C ASN A 113 10.24 7.86 -10.67
N LYS A 114 9.95 7.32 -11.86
CA LYS A 114 8.62 7.43 -12.50
C LYS A 114 7.51 6.90 -11.60
N TYR A 115 7.67 5.69 -11.04
CA TYR A 115 6.66 5.10 -10.15
C TYR A 115 6.55 5.86 -8.83
N LYS A 116 7.67 6.37 -8.29
CA LYS A 116 7.68 7.15 -7.05
C LYS A 116 6.94 8.47 -7.20
N GLU A 117 7.17 9.19 -8.30
CA GLU A 117 6.43 10.40 -8.62
C GLU A 117 4.94 10.11 -8.85
N PHE A 118 4.62 9.03 -9.58
CA PHE A 118 3.23 8.64 -9.84
C PHE A 118 2.49 8.29 -8.54
N ALA A 119 3.13 7.52 -7.65
CA ALA A 119 2.57 7.18 -6.35
C ALA A 119 2.39 8.41 -5.45
N LYS A 120 3.36 9.34 -5.44
CA LYS A 120 3.26 10.59 -4.70
C LYS A 120 2.03 11.40 -5.11
N LYS A 121 1.78 11.55 -6.41
CA LYS A 121 0.58 12.25 -6.93
C LYS A 121 -0.73 11.62 -6.45
N HIS A 122 -0.79 10.29 -6.38
CA HIS A 122 -1.98 9.60 -5.87
C HIS A 122 -2.14 9.75 -4.36
N MET A 123 -1.06 9.69 -3.60
CA MET A 123 -1.10 9.92 -2.15
C MET A 123 -1.54 11.34 -1.80
N GLU A 124 -1.11 12.34 -2.58
CA GLU A 124 -1.57 13.73 -2.43
C GLU A 124 -3.09 13.86 -2.59
N THR A 125 -3.72 13.05 -3.45
CA THR A 125 -5.19 13.01 -3.56
C THR A 125 -5.83 12.57 -2.26
N PHE A 126 -5.30 11.54 -1.60
CA PHE A 126 -5.87 11.10 -0.32
C PHE A 126 -5.66 12.11 0.80
N TYR A 127 -4.50 12.77 0.87
CA TYR A 127 -4.28 13.83 1.86
C TYR A 127 -5.27 14.98 1.68
N LYS A 128 -5.56 15.37 0.43
CA LYS A 128 -6.61 16.35 0.14
C LYS A 128 -7.98 15.86 0.64
N ILE A 129 -8.34 14.60 0.37
CA ILE A 129 -9.60 14.03 0.88
C ILE A 129 -9.65 14.08 2.41
N GLU A 130 -8.57 13.72 3.10
CA GLU A 130 -8.48 13.80 4.57
C GLU A 130 -8.70 15.22 5.10
N GLU A 131 -8.11 16.22 4.44
CA GLU A 131 -8.26 17.63 4.82
C GLU A 131 -9.68 18.16 4.63
N HIS A 132 -10.36 17.75 3.55
CA HIS A 132 -11.68 18.27 3.16
C HIS A 132 -12.84 17.55 3.86
N VAL A 133 -12.63 16.34 4.40
CA VAL A 133 -13.69 15.45 4.92
C VAL A 133 -13.60 15.29 6.46
N LYS A 134 -13.05 16.28 7.18
CA LYS A 134 -12.94 16.26 8.65
C LYS A 134 -14.27 16.08 9.38
#